data_AF-A0A7X4BLI3-F1
#
_entry.id   AF-A0A7X4BLI3-F1
#
_cell.length_a   1.000
_cell.length_b   1.000
_cell.length_c   1.000
_cell.angle_alpha   90.00
_cell.angle_beta   90.00
_cell.angle_gamma   90.00
#
_symmetry.space_group_name_H-M   'P 1'
#
loop_
_entity.id
_entity.type
_entity.pdbx_description
1 polymer ?
#
loop_
_entity_poly.entity_id
_entity_poly.type
_entity_poly.pdbx_seq_one_letter_code
_entity_poly.pdbx_strand_id
1 'polypeptide(L)'
;MTPTSTTAAFPFPSVGPRRHDPAAVAAVAQALAPLQPDGLRLVVNPEERRRLSRDAYDYSPVLTARLAAAEAELVVCPVTVEQVKAVAAACARHQVPITMRGAGTGNYGQAVPLLGGVLLTMTGLQAVRSATADRFTAEAGCRLVAIDETLAPHGAEQRLLPSTYRTATIGGFVAGGSGGIGSVAWGFLRDPGNVLGMEIITVEPQPRRHRLMADAAAPLNHAYGTNGIIVALTLPTAPLRLWQELLVAVPGLEQGLALADQLRTAALPIKELSLYDQQIAAMVRPLQGGAAGVGGCRLVAVVAVEAMETVKETLAHHSGQLLVRRPQTVAGSLRELTWNHTTLHARAAD
;
A
#
# COMPACT_ATOMS: atom_id res chain seq x y z
N MET A 1 -27.06 8.03 -38.45
CA MET A 1 -27.19 8.55 -37.07
C MET A 1 -25.86 8.32 -36.36
N THR A 2 -25.05 9.36 -36.26
CA THR A 2 -23.82 9.40 -35.46
C THR A 2 -24.23 9.44 -33.97
N PRO A 3 -23.69 8.58 -33.10
CA PRO A 3 -23.99 8.67 -31.68
C PRO A 3 -23.22 9.85 -31.10
N THR A 4 -23.91 10.93 -30.79
CA THR A 4 -23.40 12.00 -29.93
C THR A 4 -23.25 11.45 -28.51
N SER A 5 -22.05 10.95 -28.20
CA SER A 5 -21.64 10.66 -26.83
C SER A 5 -21.35 11.98 -26.11
N THR A 6 -22.39 12.61 -25.56
CA THR A 6 -22.21 13.57 -24.47
C THR A 6 -21.94 12.78 -23.19
N THR A 7 -20.70 12.36 -23.00
CA THR A 7 -20.18 12.00 -21.69
C THR A 7 -20.20 13.28 -20.87
N ALA A 8 -21.25 13.47 -20.06
CA ALA A 8 -21.25 14.50 -19.04
C ALA A 8 -20.02 14.23 -18.16
N ALA A 9 -18.98 15.05 -18.30
CA ALA A 9 -17.82 14.99 -17.45
C ALA A 9 -18.31 15.22 -16.02
N PHE A 10 -18.28 14.18 -15.18
CA PHE A 10 -18.46 14.36 -13.75
C PHE A 10 -17.50 15.49 -13.31
N PRO A 11 -17.99 16.59 -12.71
CA PRO A 11 -17.11 17.64 -12.23
C PRO A 11 -16.26 17.06 -11.11
N PHE A 12 -15.07 16.60 -11.45
CA PHE A 12 -14.09 16.15 -10.48
C PHE A 12 -13.60 17.37 -9.71
N PRO A 13 -13.57 17.32 -8.37
CA PRO A 13 -13.11 18.45 -7.58
C PRO A 13 -11.65 18.77 -7.96
N SER A 14 -11.41 20.00 -8.43
CA SER A 14 -10.07 20.58 -8.51
C SER A 14 -9.53 20.82 -7.10
N VAL A 15 -8.24 21.10 -6.95
CA VAL A 15 -7.71 21.71 -5.71
C VAL A 15 -8.58 22.94 -5.43
N GLY A 16 -9.39 22.85 -4.38
CA GLY A 16 -10.36 23.88 -4.04
C GLY A 16 -9.64 25.06 -3.39
N PRO A 17 -10.28 26.24 -3.29
CA PRO A 17 -9.79 27.29 -2.42
C PRO A 17 -9.67 26.72 -0.99
N ARG A 18 -8.63 27.15 -0.26
CA ARG A 18 -8.47 26.80 1.16
C ARG A 18 -9.76 27.17 1.88
N ARG A 19 -10.28 26.24 2.68
CA ARG A 19 -11.58 26.39 3.37
C ARG A 19 -11.44 26.86 4.81
N HIS A 20 -10.22 27.09 5.29
CA HIS A 20 -9.91 27.54 6.64
C HIS A 20 -9.22 28.90 6.62
N ASP A 21 -9.32 29.62 7.75
CA ASP A 21 -8.61 30.87 8.00
C ASP A 21 -7.07 30.62 7.96
N PRO A 22 -6.28 31.39 7.20
CA PRO A 22 -4.82 31.30 7.21
C PRO A 22 -4.20 31.35 8.63
N ALA A 23 -4.81 32.09 9.57
CA ALA A 23 -4.35 32.16 10.96
C ALA A 23 -4.64 30.88 11.76
N ALA A 24 -5.61 30.07 11.34
CA ALA A 24 -6.03 28.86 12.05
C ALA A 24 -4.92 27.79 12.10
N VAL A 25 -4.12 27.66 11.02
CA VAL A 25 -2.99 26.71 11.01
C VAL A 25 -1.90 27.13 12.00
N ALA A 26 -1.64 28.43 12.12
CA ALA A 26 -0.70 28.95 13.13
C ALA A 26 -1.20 28.69 14.55
N ALA A 27 -2.51 28.83 14.80
CA ALA A 27 -3.12 28.49 16.09
C ALA A 27 -3.00 26.98 16.41
N VAL A 28 -3.18 26.10 15.42
CA VAL A 28 -2.91 24.66 15.58
C VAL A 28 -1.45 24.40 15.93
N ALA A 29 -0.50 25.01 15.22
CA ALA A 29 0.93 24.87 15.52
C ALA A 29 1.26 25.34 16.95
N GLN A 30 0.71 26.48 17.38
CA GLN A 30 0.90 27.00 18.73
C GLN A 30 0.32 26.08 19.80
N ALA A 31 -0.86 25.50 19.57
CA ALA A 31 -1.47 24.53 20.47
C ALA A 31 -0.67 23.23 20.61
N LEU A 32 0.12 22.87 19.59
CA LEU A 32 0.94 21.66 19.56
C LEU A 32 2.39 21.89 20.02
N ALA A 33 2.87 23.13 20.03
CA ALA A 33 4.24 23.48 20.44
C ALA A 33 4.67 22.89 21.80
N PRO A 34 3.80 22.85 22.84
CA PRO A 34 4.16 22.24 24.13
C PRO A 34 4.49 20.74 24.07
N LEU A 35 4.11 20.04 23.00
CA LEU A 35 4.37 18.59 22.83
C LEU A 35 5.67 18.31 22.07
N GLN A 36 6.35 19.33 21.54
CA GLN A 36 7.61 19.16 20.83
C GLN A 36 8.76 18.56 21.68
N PRO A 37 8.90 18.91 22.98
CA PRO A 37 9.86 18.25 23.86
C PRO A 37 9.65 16.73 23.98
N ASP A 38 8.42 16.24 23.80
CA ASP A 38 8.06 14.82 23.82
C ASP A 38 8.18 14.15 22.44
N GLY A 39 8.93 14.76 21.52
CA GLY A 39 9.23 14.20 20.20
C GLY A 39 8.20 14.50 19.11
N LEU A 40 7.16 15.29 19.37
CA LEU A 40 6.26 15.76 18.31
C LEU A 40 7.01 16.71 17.37
N ARG A 41 7.15 16.36 16.09
CA ARG A 41 7.81 17.23 15.12
C ARG A 41 6.80 18.05 14.31
N LEU A 42 7.03 19.36 14.22
CA LEU A 42 6.29 20.28 13.35
C LEU A 42 7.19 20.67 12.17
N VAL A 43 6.76 20.36 10.94
CA VAL A 43 7.52 20.68 9.74
C VAL A 43 7.02 21.98 9.14
N VAL A 44 7.88 22.99 9.19
CA VAL A 44 7.63 24.31 8.58
C VAL A 44 8.50 24.56 7.34
N ASN A 45 9.53 23.74 7.11
CA ASN A 45 10.39 23.86 5.93
C ASN A 45 9.56 23.64 4.63
N PRO A 46 9.50 24.61 3.71
CA PRO A 46 8.63 24.51 2.53
C PRO A 46 8.96 23.34 1.59
N GLU A 47 10.24 23.00 1.43
CA GLU A 47 10.66 21.91 0.54
C GLU A 47 10.23 20.56 1.12
N GLU A 48 10.46 20.35 2.42
CA GLU A 48 10.04 19.11 3.09
C GLU A 48 8.51 18.97 3.11
N ARG A 49 7.77 20.05 3.40
CA ARG A 49 6.30 20.03 3.32
C ARG A 49 5.81 19.69 1.92
N ARG A 50 6.39 20.28 0.88
CA ARG A 50 6.04 20.00 -0.52
C ARG A 50 6.29 18.54 -0.86
N ARG A 51 7.41 17.98 -0.42
CA ARG A 51 7.74 16.55 -0.61
C ARG A 51 6.75 15.64 0.12
N LEU A 52 6.41 15.95 1.37
CA LEU A 52 5.47 15.15 2.17
C LEU A 52 4.02 15.27 1.71
N SER A 53 3.65 16.39 1.06
CA SER A 53 2.30 16.60 0.51
C SER A 53 2.03 15.80 -0.77
N ARG A 54 3.00 15.03 -1.27
CA ARG A 54 2.90 14.24 -2.49
C ARG A 54 2.98 12.74 -2.20
N ASP A 55 2.12 11.96 -2.83
CA ASP A 55 2.32 10.52 -3.00
C ASP A 55 2.72 10.21 -4.46
N ALA A 56 2.60 8.96 -4.90
CA ALA A 56 2.94 8.53 -6.26
C ALA A 56 1.79 8.75 -7.26
N TYR A 57 1.03 9.85 -7.10
CA TYR A 57 -0.05 10.23 -8.03
C TYR A 57 0.46 10.56 -9.45
N ASP A 58 1.75 10.84 -9.60
CA ASP A 58 2.41 11.12 -10.87
C ASP A 58 2.42 9.91 -11.84
N TYR A 59 1.96 8.75 -11.36
CA TYR A 59 1.58 7.61 -12.19
C TYR A 59 0.43 7.93 -13.15
N SER A 60 -0.38 8.95 -12.85
CA SER A 60 -1.44 9.43 -13.72
C SER A 60 -1.15 10.85 -14.18
N PRO A 61 -0.93 11.11 -15.49
CA PRO A 61 -0.79 12.46 -16.03
C PRO A 61 -1.98 13.37 -15.68
N VAL A 62 -3.17 12.79 -15.57
CA VAL A 62 -4.39 13.49 -15.16
C VAL A 62 -4.29 13.97 -13.71
N LEU A 63 -3.82 13.11 -12.81
CA LEU A 63 -3.63 13.50 -11.41
C LEU A 63 -2.45 14.45 -11.26
N THR A 64 -1.38 14.29 -12.04
CA THR A 64 -0.25 15.24 -12.05
C THR A 64 -0.71 16.66 -12.27
N ALA A 65 -1.46 16.90 -13.35
CA ALA A 65 -1.97 18.22 -13.69
C ALA A 65 -2.90 18.78 -12.60
N ARG A 66 -3.69 17.91 -11.96
CA ARG A 66 -4.71 18.32 -10.97
C ARG A 66 -4.16 18.55 -9.58
N LEU A 67 -3.16 17.78 -9.14
CA LEU A 67 -2.70 17.76 -7.75
C LEU A 67 -1.40 18.55 -7.54
N ALA A 68 -0.74 19.03 -8.60
CA ALA A 68 0.56 19.70 -8.50
C ALA A 68 0.63 20.87 -7.51
N ALA A 69 -0.48 21.60 -7.35
CA ALA A 69 -0.60 22.77 -6.49
C ALA A 69 -1.03 22.45 -5.04
N ALA A 70 -1.44 21.20 -4.74
CA ALA A 70 -1.87 20.82 -3.40
C ALA A 70 -0.64 20.71 -2.47
N GLU A 71 -0.71 21.39 -1.33
CA GLU A 71 0.36 21.42 -0.33
C GLU A 71 -0.22 21.70 1.06
N ALA A 72 0.27 20.98 2.07
CA ALA A 72 -0.07 21.26 3.46
C ALA A 72 0.64 22.52 3.95
N GLU A 73 -0.03 23.26 4.83
CA GLU A 73 0.56 24.43 5.51
C GLU A 73 1.38 24.00 6.73
N LEU A 74 1.05 22.86 7.33
CA LEU A 74 1.77 22.27 8.44
C LEU A 74 1.82 20.75 8.27
N VAL A 75 3.00 20.15 8.44
CA VAL A 75 3.09 18.69 8.62
C VAL A 75 3.40 18.40 10.07
N VAL A 76 2.67 17.46 10.66
CA VAL A 76 2.84 17.03 12.05
C VAL A 76 3.26 15.57 12.07
N CYS A 77 4.37 15.28 12.75
CA CYS A 77 4.90 13.93 12.92
C CYS A 77 4.84 13.52 14.40
N PRO A 78 3.71 12.94 14.86
CA PRO A 78 3.60 12.35 16.18
C PRO A 78 4.41 11.05 16.29
N VAL A 79 4.80 10.73 17.52
CA VAL A 79 5.42 9.47 17.92
C VAL A 79 4.56 8.70 18.94
N THR A 80 3.43 9.28 19.38
CA THR A 80 2.47 8.62 20.27
C THR A 80 1.01 8.82 19.84
N VAL A 81 0.12 7.93 20.31
CA VAL A 81 -1.33 8.05 20.10
C VAL A 81 -1.90 9.31 20.77
N GLU A 82 -1.37 9.71 21.94
CA GLU A 82 -1.86 10.91 22.62
C GLU A 82 -1.52 12.19 21.85
N GLN A 83 -0.37 12.23 21.17
CA GLN A 83 -0.05 13.32 20.25
C GLN A 83 -0.99 13.33 19.04
N VAL A 84 -1.34 12.17 18.45
CA VAL A 84 -2.37 12.08 17.39
C VAL A 84 -3.70 12.66 17.88
N LYS A 85 -4.09 12.31 19.11
CA LYS A 85 -5.30 12.82 19.76
C LYS A 85 -5.25 14.35 19.93
N ALA A 86 -4.12 14.90 20.36
CA ALA A 86 -3.93 16.35 20.48
C ALA A 86 -4.05 17.07 19.13
N VAL A 87 -3.49 16.51 18.05
CA VAL A 87 -3.62 17.04 16.68
C VAL A 87 -5.07 17.05 16.23
N ALA A 88 -5.78 15.92 16.40
CA ALA A 88 -7.20 15.82 16.06
C ALA A 88 -8.04 16.88 16.79
N ALA A 89 -7.80 17.06 18.09
CA ALA A 89 -8.50 18.03 18.92
C ALA A 89 -8.23 19.48 18.48
N ALA A 90 -6.96 19.82 18.21
CA ALA A 90 -6.57 21.17 17.78
C ALA A 90 -7.18 21.51 16.42
N CYS A 91 -7.05 20.61 15.44
CA CYS A 91 -7.60 20.81 14.11
C CYS A 91 -9.14 20.94 14.15
N ALA A 92 -9.82 20.14 14.96
CA ALA A 92 -11.27 20.25 15.13
C ALA A 92 -11.68 21.59 15.76
N ARG A 93 -11.00 22.06 16.81
CA ARG A 93 -11.29 23.37 17.44
C ARG A 93 -11.09 24.56 16.49
N HIS A 94 -10.07 24.48 15.66
CA HIS A 94 -9.70 25.55 14.72
C HIS A 94 -10.27 25.36 13.31
N GLN A 95 -11.09 24.33 13.09
CA GLN A 95 -11.71 24.02 11.79
C GLN A 95 -10.68 23.88 10.66
N VAL A 96 -9.52 23.27 10.97
CA VAL A 96 -8.44 23.02 10.00
C VAL A 96 -8.56 21.60 9.44
N PRO A 97 -8.56 21.40 8.11
CA PRO A 97 -8.55 20.07 7.49
C PRO A 97 -7.34 19.24 7.92
N ILE A 98 -7.53 17.93 8.07
CA ILE A 98 -6.46 16.97 8.35
C ILE A 98 -6.41 15.95 7.22
N THR A 99 -5.22 15.71 6.69
CA THR A 99 -4.94 14.63 5.73
C THR A 99 -3.93 13.67 6.35
N MET A 100 -4.21 12.38 6.34
CA MET A 100 -3.33 11.37 6.93
C MET A 100 -2.33 10.85 5.90
N ARG A 101 -1.13 10.52 6.36
CA ARG A 101 -0.07 9.97 5.52
C ARG A 101 0.68 8.84 6.22
N GLY A 102 0.74 7.67 5.59
CA GLY A 102 1.70 6.60 5.93
C GLY A 102 3.08 6.89 5.35
N ALA A 103 3.65 5.96 4.58
CA ALA A 103 4.86 6.22 3.80
C ALA A 103 4.62 7.12 2.57
N GLY A 104 3.37 7.22 2.11
CA GLY A 104 2.97 8.00 0.94
C GLY A 104 3.39 7.39 -0.39
N THR A 105 3.23 6.07 -0.50
CA THR A 105 3.52 5.28 -1.71
C THR A 105 2.28 5.02 -2.57
N GLY A 106 1.10 5.54 -2.17
CA GLY A 106 -0.13 5.31 -2.91
C GLY A 106 -0.20 6.14 -4.21
N ASN A 107 -1.04 5.71 -5.16
CA ASN A 107 -1.01 6.22 -6.54
C ASN A 107 -2.17 7.15 -6.94
N TYR A 108 -3.08 7.45 -6.01
CA TYR A 108 -4.35 8.12 -6.33
C TYR A 108 -4.45 9.53 -5.73
N GLY A 109 -3.40 10.01 -5.05
CA GLY A 109 -3.47 11.25 -4.30
C GLY A 109 -4.19 11.11 -2.95
N GLN A 110 -4.40 9.89 -2.44
CA GLN A 110 -5.15 9.67 -1.20
C GLN A 110 -4.51 10.32 0.04
N ALA A 111 -3.20 10.60 -0.01
CA ALA A 111 -2.48 11.30 1.06
C ALA A 111 -2.12 12.75 0.68
N VAL A 112 -2.75 13.31 -0.37
CA VAL A 112 -2.51 14.68 -0.85
C VAL A 112 -3.51 15.63 -0.19
N PRO A 113 -3.04 16.71 0.47
CA PRO A 113 -3.90 17.65 1.20
C PRO A 113 -4.63 18.61 0.26
N LEU A 114 -5.74 18.16 -0.33
CA LEU A 114 -6.52 18.91 -1.34
C LEU A 114 -6.99 20.29 -0.87
N LEU A 115 -7.18 20.47 0.44
CA LEU A 115 -7.65 21.71 1.06
C LEU A 115 -6.54 22.46 1.82
N GLY A 116 -5.27 22.02 1.69
CA GLY A 116 -4.18 22.49 2.54
C GLY A 116 -4.34 21.99 3.98
N GLY A 117 -4.09 22.85 4.96
CA GLY A 117 -4.25 22.53 6.37
C GLY A 117 -3.11 21.66 6.92
N VAL A 118 -3.47 20.68 7.73
CA VAL A 118 -2.53 19.79 8.41
C VAL A 118 -2.38 18.46 7.69
N LEU A 119 -1.14 18.09 7.39
CA LEU A 119 -0.79 16.72 7.03
C LEU A 119 -0.27 15.99 8.27
N LEU A 120 -0.93 14.90 8.65
CA LEU A 120 -0.58 14.08 9.80
C LEU A 120 0.16 12.83 9.35
N THR A 121 1.45 12.72 9.64
CA THR A 121 2.22 11.51 9.31
C THR A 121 2.04 10.46 10.40
N MET A 122 1.80 9.22 10.02
CA MET A 122 1.67 8.10 10.96
C MET A 122 3.00 7.39 11.21
N THR A 123 4.05 7.70 10.43
CA THR A 123 5.33 6.97 10.41
C THR A 123 6.11 7.02 11.72
N GLY A 124 5.76 7.86 12.69
CA GLY A 124 6.36 7.84 14.02
C GLY A 124 5.76 6.79 14.97
N LEU A 125 4.56 6.27 14.68
CA LEU A 125 3.90 5.22 15.46
C LEU A 125 4.32 3.85 14.94
N GLN A 126 5.39 3.28 15.49
CA GLN A 126 6.08 2.10 14.94
C GLN A 126 6.05 0.86 15.85
N ALA A 127 5.26 0.87 16.93
CA ALA A 127 5.23 -0.27 17.84
C ALA A 127 4.43 -1.46 17.27
N VAL A 128 5.05 -2.64 17.17
CA VAL A 128 4.32 -3.92 17.07
C VAL A 128 3.91 -4.32 18.48
N ARG A 129 2.65 -4.07 18.83
CA ARG A 129 2.10 -4.21 20.20
C ARG A 129 1.95 -5.66 20.64
N SER A 130 1.72 -6.57 19.69
CA SER A 130 1.63 -8.01 19.95
C SER A 130 1.86 -8.80 18.66
N ALA A 131 2.57 -9.92 18.74
CA ALA A 131 2.76 -10.85 17.62
C ALA A 131 2.59 -12.30 18.11
N THR A 132 1.94 -13.13 17.29
CA THR A 132 1.72 -14.56 17.52
C THR A 132 1.75 -15.29 16.18
N ALA A 133 1.66 -16.62 16.21
CA ALA A 133 1.56 -17.42 14.99
C ALA A 133 0.29 -17.15 14.16
N ASP A 134 -0.79 -16.64 14.77
CA ASP A 134 -2.12 -16.49 14.14
C ASP A 134 -2.52 -15.05 13.80
N ARG A 135 -1.96 -14.07 14.52
CA ARG A 135 -2.29 -12.65 14.37
C ARG A 135 -1.21 -11.75 14.94
N PHE A 136 -1.26 -10.48 14.55
CA PHE A 136 -0.50 -9.40 15.17
C PHE A 136 -1.36 -8.15 15.40
N THR A 137 -0.91 -7.29 16.29
CA THR A 137 -1.41 -5.92 16.44
C THR A 137 -0.23 -4.97 16.28
N ALA A 138 -0.30 -4.05 15.33
CA ALA A 138 0.77 -3.10 15.05
C ALA A 138 0.21 -1.69 14.90
N GLU A 139 1.03 -0.71 15.23
CA GLU A 139 0.70 0.69 14.99
C GLU A 139 0.68 1.05 13.51
N ALA A 140 -0.14 2.02 13.14
CA ALA A 140 -0.41 2.37 11.74
C ALA A 140 0.84 2.80 10.94
N GLY A 141 1.89 3.25 11.63
CA GLY A 141 3.17 3.65 11.04
C GLY A 141 4.17 2.51 10.86
N CYS A 142 3.92 1.33 11.40
CA CYS A 142 4.81 0.17 11.23
C CYS A 142 4.99 -0.13 9.74
N ARG A 143 6.24 -0.25 9.29
CA ARG A 143 6.57 -0.73 7.95
C ARG A 143 6.24 -2.20 7.84
N LEU A 144 5.71 -2.61 6.69
CA LEU A 144 5.32 -4.01 6.46
C LEU A 144 6.52 -4.96 6.62
N VAL A 145 7.70 -4.57 6.15
CA VAL A 145 8.93 -5.36 6.34
C VAL A 145 9.31 -5.57 7.81
N ALA A 146 9.17 -4.54 8.64
CA ALA A 146 9.49 -4.65 10.07
C ALA A 146 8.48 -5.52 10.84
N ILE A 147 7.22 -5.56 10.37
CA ILE A 147 6.20 -6.47 10.90
C ILE A 147 6.58 -7.92 10.60
N ASP A 148 6.95 -8.25 9.35
CA ASP A 148 7.38 -9.62 9.00
C ASP A 148 8.64 -10.05 9.77
N GLU A 149 9.60 -9.14 9.99
CA GLU A 149 10.77 -9.39 10.86
C GLU A 149 10.36 -9.76 12.29
N THR A 150 9.31 -9.12 12.82
CA THR A 150 8.76 -9.41 14.17
C THR A 150 7.95 -10.71 14.19
N LEU A 151 7.31 -11.09 13.09
CA LEU A 151 6.51 -12.31 12.97
C LEU A 151 7.38 -13.56 12.76
N ALA A 152 8.55 -13.43 12.13
CA ALA A 152 9.37 -14.57 11.74
C ALA A 152 9.75 -15.52 12.91
N PRO A 153 10.11 -15.05 14.13
CA PRO A 153 10.36 -15.91 15.28
C PRO A 153 9.14 -16.73 15.73
N HIS A 154 7.93 -16.32 15.37
CA HIS A 154 6.68 -17.04 15.63
C HIS A 154 6.30 -18.00 14.51
N GLY A 155 7.16 -18.20 13.50
CA GLY A 155 6.85 -19.03 12.33
C GLY A 155 5.73 -18.46 11.47
N ALA A 156 5.56 -17.14 11.48
CA ALA A 156 4.48 -16.43 10.80
C ALA A 156 4.99 -15.35 9.83
N GLU A 157 4.14 -14.99 8.87
CA GLU A 157 4.29 -13.87 7.94
C GLU A 157 2.93 -13.19 7.68
N GLN A 158 2.93 -11.98 7.12
CA GLN A 158 1.69 -11.32 6.69
C GLN A 158 1.04 -12.04 5.50
N ARG A 159 -0.31 -12.11 5.51
CA ARG A 159 -1.09 -12.70 4.41
C ARG A 159 -1.03 -11.92 3.12
N LEU A 160 -1.10 -10.59 3.22
CA LEU A 160 -1.26 -9.68 2.08
C LEU A 160 -0.21 -8.58 2.15
N LEU A 161 0.44 -8.31 1.02
CA LEU A 161 1.47 -7.27 0.90
C LEU A 161 1.28 -6.49 -0.42
N PRO A 162 1.47 -5.17 -0.47
CA PRO A 162 1.59 -4.45 -1.72
C PRO A 162 2.99 -4.66 -2.34
N SER A 163 3.16 -4.37 -3.63
CA SER A 163 4.49 -4.38 -4.28
C SER A 163 5.47 -3.34 -3.69
N THR A 164 4.96 -2.36 -2.94
CA THR A 164 5.73 -1.40 -2.13
C THR A 164 6.09 -1.91 -0.74
N TYR A 165 6.04 -3.23 -0.50
CA TYR A 165 6.30 -3.93 0.78
C TYR A 165 7.42 -3.31 1.63
N ARG A 166 8.56 -2.99 1.02
CA ARG A 166 9.72 -2.48 1.75
C ARG A 166 9.45 -1.14 2.41
N THR A 167 8.64 -0.28 1.81
CA THR A 167 8.47 1.13 2.23
C THR A 167 7.08 1.41 2.80
N ALA A 168 6.03 0.73 2.35
CA ALA A 168 4.67 0.95 2.80
C ALA A 168 4.49 0.69 4.31
N THR A 169 3.57 1.44 4.92
CA THR A 169 3.13 1.20 6.30
C THR A 169 1.82 0.43 6.33
N ILE A 170 1.56 -0.31 7.41
CA ILE A 170 0.35 -1.10 7.56
C ILE A 170 -0.92 -0.26 7.55
N GLY A 171 -0.91 0.91 8.20
CA GLY A 171 -2.04 1.83 8.17
C GLY A 171 -2.31 2.40 6.79
N GLY A 172 -1.26 2.76 6.04
CA GLY A 172 -1.41 3.23 4.66
C GLY A 172 -1.91 2.13 3.72
N PHE A 173 -1.45 0.90 3.91
CA PHE A 173 -1.89 -0.24 3.11
C PHE A 173 -3.37 -0.56 3.33
N VAL A 174 -3.86 -0.56 4.57
CA VAL A 174 -5.27 -0.84 4.85
C VAL A 174 -6.19 0.35 4.53
N ALA A 175 -5.75 1.59 4.77
CA ALA A 175 -6.56 2.77 4.52
C ALA A 175 -6.65 3.16 3.04
N GLY A 176 -5.64 2.83 2.21
CA GLY A 176 -5.58 3.26 0.80
C GLY A 176 -5.20 2.16 -0.21
N GLY A 177 -4.72 1.01 0.24
CA GLY A 177 -4.49 -0.17 -0.60
C GLY A 177 -5.72 -1.06 -0.69
N SER A 178 -5.60 -2.17 -1.43
CA SER A 178 -6.71 -3.12 -1.65
C SER A 178 -6.28 -4.59 -1.54
N GLY A 179 -5.02 -4.90 -1.82
CA GLY A 179 -4.46 -6.25 -1.83
C GLY A 179 -3.07 -6.25 -2.46
N GLY A 180 -2.66 -7.39 -2.99
CA GLY A 180 -1.39 -7.54 -3.69
C GLY A 180 -0.85 -8.96 -3.65
N ILE A 181 0.44 -9.09 -3.33
CA ILE A 181 1.09 -10.38 -3.05
C ILE A 181 0.32 -11.10 -1.93
N GLY A 182 0.03 -12.39 -2.14
CA GLY A 182 -0.75 -13.25 -1.25
C GLY A 182 -2.25 -13.31 -1.60
N SER A 183 -2.76 -12.42 -2.45
CA SER A 183 -4.21 -12.38 -2.74
C SER A 183 -4.73 -13.62 -3.45
N VAL A 184 -3.84 -14.36 -4.14
CA VAL A 184 -4.18 -15.64 -4.78
C VAL A 184 -4.66 -16.69 -3.77
N ALA A 185 -4.16 -16.63 -2.52
CA ALA A 185 -4.52 -17.55 -1.45
C ALA A 185 -5.53 -16.97 -0.45
N TRP A 186 -5.49 -15.64 -0.26
CA TRP A 186 -6.19 -14.98 0.86
C TRP A 186 -7.23 -13.93 0.44
N GLY A 187 -7.47 -13.74 -0.86
CA GLY A 187 -8.37 -12.70 -1.34
C GLY A 187 -7.80 -11.28 -1.14
N PHE A 188 -8.67 -10.30 -0.95
CA PHE A 188 -8.34 -8.89 -0.83
C PHE A 188 -8.52 -8.38 0.60
N LEU A 189 -7.97 -7.20 0.91
CA LEU A 189 -8.11 -6.58 2.24
C LEU A 189 -9.58 -6.42 2.64
N ARG A 190 -10.47 -6.15 1.69
CA ARG A 190 -11.91 -5.98 1.90
C ARG A 190 -12.63 -7.28 2.28
N ASP A 191 -12.03 -8.43 1.99
CA ASP A 191 -12.68 -9.70 2.22
C ASP A 191 -12.66 -10.04 3.72
N PRO A 192 -13.79 -10.50 4.29
CA PRO A 192 -13.89 -10.80 5.72
C PRO A 192 -12.78 -11.73 6.21
N GLY A 193 -12.18 -11.37 7.35
CA GLY A 193 -11.11 -12.13 7.97
C GLY A 193 -9.70 -11.58 7.72
N ASN A 194 -9.50 -10.69 6.73
CA ASN A 194 -8.19 -10.06 6.49
C ASN A 194 -7.92 -8.82 7.38
N VAL A 195 -8.95 -8.27 8.02
CA VAL A 195 -8.85 -7.26 9.08
C VAL A 195 -9.65 -7.76 10.27
N LEU A 196 -8.99 -7.95 11.42
CA LEU A 196 -9.63 -8.48 12.64
C LEU A 196 -10.11 -7.36 13.57
N GLY A 197 -9.55 -6.16 13.42
CA GLY A 197 -9.95 -4.99 14.17
C GLY A 197 -9.03 -3.80 13.92
N MET A 198 -9.47 -2.63 14.37
CA MET A 198 -8.73 -1.38 14.29
C MET A 198 -8.88 -0.60 15.58
N GLU A 199 -7.89 0.23 15.86
CA GLU A 199 -7.99 1.27 16.87
C GLU A 199 -7.93 2.62 16.17
N ILE A 200 -8.89 3.49 16.47
CA ILE A 200 -9.06 4.78 15.80
C ILE A 200 -9.17 5.93 16.79
N ILE A 201 -8.83 7.12 16.31
CA ILE A 201 -9.08 8.41 16.95
C ILE A 201 -10.09 9.19 16.10
N THR A 202 -11.14 9.72 16.72
CA THR A 202 -12.12 10.61 16.07
C THR A 202 -11.57 12.02 15.89
N VAL A 203 -12.13 12.78 14.95
CA VAL A 203 -11.79 14.20 14.75
C VAL A 203 -12.93 15.06 15.29
N GLU A 204 -12.81 15.46 16.54
CA GLU A 204 -13.77 16.32 17.26
C GLU A 204 -13.02 17.12 18.34
N PRO A 205 -13.57 18.19 18.93
CA PRO A 205 -12.86 18.99 19.94
C PRO A 205 -12.38 18.20 21.17
N GLN A 206 -13.05 17.07 21.47
CA GLN A 206 -12.67 16.09 22.49
C GLN A 206 -12.56 14.69 21.86
N PRO A 207 -11.46 14.37 21.16
CA PRO A 207 -11.33 13.10 20.44
C PRO A 207 -11.52 11.87 21.32
N ARG A 208 -12.19 10.88 20.77
CA ARG A 208 -12.44 9.58 21.39
C ARG A 208 -11.55 8.53 20.75
N ARG A 209 -11.12 7.59 21.58
CA ARG A 209 -10.36 6.40 21.15
C ARG A 209 -11.31 5.23 21.11
N HIS A 210 -11.49 4.63 19.94
CA HIS A 210 -12.35 3.46 19.75
C HIS A 210 -11.51 2.26 19.35
N ARG A 211 -11.81 1.10 19.96
CA ARG A 211 -11.33 -0.20 19.51
C ARG A 211 -12.49 -0.90 18.79
N LEU A 212 -12.35 -1.05 17.49
CA LEU A 212 -13.34 -1.62 16.60
C LEU A 212 -12.97 -3.08 16.31
N MET A 213 -13.96 -3.97 16.39
CA MET A 213 -13.83 -5.35 15.91
C MET A 213 -14.02 -5.38 14.39
N ALA A 214 -13.82 -6.54 13.77
CA ALA A 214 -13.77 -6.70 12.32
C ALA A 214 -14.97 -6.08 11.57
N ASP A 215 -16.20 -6.28 12.07
CA ASP A 215 -17.44 -5.76 11.48
C ASP A 215 -17.49 -4.22 11.47
N ALA A 216 -17.21 -3.61 12.62
CA ALA A 216 -17.20 -2.15 12.78
C ALA A 216 -15.97 -1.50 12.13
N ALA A 217 -14.88 -2.25 11.92
CA ALA A 217 -13.67 -1.79 11.25
C ALA A 217 -13.79 -1.85 9.71
N ALA A 218 -14.64 -2.72 9.16
CA ALA A 218 -14.76 -2.93 7.72
C ALA A 218 -15.02 -1.63 6.91
N PRO A 219 -15.87 -0.68 7.35
CA PRO A 219 -16.09 0.59 6.63
C PRO A 219 -14.87 1.52 6.58
N LEU A 220 -13.85 1.30 7.41
CA LEU A 220 -12.61 2.10 7.39
C LEU A 220 -11.57 1.57 6.40
N ASN A 221 -11.76 0.35 5.91
CA ASN A 221 -10.91 -0.20 4.86
C ASN A 221 -11.07 0.61 3.58
N HIS A 222 -9.94 1.00 2.98
CA HIS A 222 -9.91 1.78 1.76
C HIS A 222 -10.68 3.13 1.84
N ALA A 223 -10.90 3.66 3.05
CA ALA A 223 -11.65 4.90 3.27
C ALA A 223 -10.77 6.16 3.19
N TYR A 224 -9.48 6.04 2.86
CA TYR A 224 -8.52 7.15 2.79
C TYR A 224 -8.43 7.98 4.08
N GLY A 225 -8.83 7.37 5.21
CA GLY A 225 -8.90 8.00 6.53
C GLY A 225 -10.03 9.03 6.71
N THR A 226 -10.98 9.15 5.78
CA THR A 226 -12.05 10.16 5.86
C THR A 226 -13.05 9.92 6.98
N ASN A 227 -13.05 8.73 7.58
CA ASN A 227 -13.98 8.32 8.64
C ASN A 227 -13.28 7.90 9.95
N GLY A 228 -12.00 8.29 10.13
CA GLY A 228 -11.27 8.09 11.38
C GLY A 228 -9.75 8.03 11.18
N ILE A 229 -8.99 8.43 12.21
CA ILE A 229 -7.53 8.30 12.21
C ILE A 229 -7.17 6.94 12.77
N ILE A 230 -6.80 6.00 11.90
CA ILE A 230 -6.33 4.66 12.31
C ILE A 230 -4.96 4.80 12.99
N VAL A 231 -4.85 4.36 14.25
CA VAL A 231 -3.61 4.41 15.03
C VAL A 231 -3.00 3.02 15.27
N ALA A 232 -3.80 1.95 15.24
CA ALA A 232 -3.32 0.58 15.26
C ALA A 232 -4.29 -0.37 14.55
N LEU A 233 -3.78 -1.50 14.09
CA LEU A 233 -4.55 -2.52 13.38
C LEU A 233 -4.22 -3.91 13.90
N THR A 234 -5.22 -4.79 13.97
CA THR A 234 -5.06 -6.21 14.25
C THR A 234 -5.40 -7.01 13.00
N LEU A 235 -4.43 -7.76 12.47
CA LEU A 235 -4.57 -8.54 11.24
C LEU A 235 -4.16 -10.01 11.49
N PRO A 236 -4.68 -10.96 10.69
CA PRO A 236 -4.23 -12.34 10.77
C PRO A 236 -2.85 -12.51 10.12
N THR A 237 -2.22 -13.64 10.39
CA THR A 237 -0.97 -14.08 9.75
C THR A 237 -1.20 -15.30 8.86
N ALA A 238 -0.16 -15.69 8.13
CA ALA A 238 -0.01 -16.98 7.46
C ALA A 238 1.26 -17.69 7.99
N PRO A 239 1.37 -19.02 7.82
CA PRO A 239 2.61 -19.73 8.13
C PRO A 239 3.78 -19.17 7.32
N LEU A 240 4.91 -18.93 7.99
CA LEU A 240 6.16 -18.57 7.34
C LEU A 240 6.62 -19.73 6.47
N ARG A 241 6.92 -19.46 5.19
CA ARG A 241 7.42 -20.46 4.24
C ARG A 241 8.70 -20.00 3.57
N LEU A 242 9.48 -20.97 3.11
CA LEU A 242 10.58 -20.73 2.19
C LEU A 242 10.01 -20.57 0.78
N TRP A 243 9.99 -19.32 0.29
CA TRP A 243 9.46 -18.99 -1.02
C TRP A 243 10.54 -19.06 -2.10
N GLN A 244 10.17 -19.56 -3.28
CA GLN A 244 10.93 -19.51 -4.53
C GLN A 244 10.28 -18.54 -5.49
N GLU A 245 11.08 -17.67 -6.09
CA GLU A 245 10.69 -16.80 -7.19
C GLU A 245 11.00 -17.47 -8.51
N LEU A 246 10.00 -17.53 -9.39
CA LEU A 246 10.09 -18.12 -10.72
C LEU A 246 9.74 -17.06 -11.77
N LEU A 247 10.51 -17.04 -12.84
CA LEU A 247 10.16 -16.39 -14.10
C LEU A 247 10.04 -17.45 -15.18
N VAL A 248 8.86 -17.55 -15.78
CA VAL A 248 8.53 -18.57 -16.77
C VAL A 248 8.17 -17.89 -18.07
N ALA A 249 8.80 -18.30 -19.17
CA ALA A 249 8.35 -17.95 -20.51
C ALA A 249 7.27 -18.92 -20.97
N VAL A 250 6.22 -18.37 -21.59
CA VAL A 250 5.12 -19.13 -22.18
C VAL A 250 4.84 -18.61 -23.59
N PRO A 251 4.39 -19.45 -24.54
CA PRO A 251 4.27 -19.06 -25.95
C PRO A 251 3.33 -17.87 -26.19
N GLY A 252 2.23 -17.78 -25.45
CA GLY A 252 1.21 -16.76 -25.61
C GLY A 252 0.36 -16.57 -24.36
N LEU A 253 -0.54 -15.59 -24.41
CA LEU A 253 -1.39 -15.21 -23.29
C LEU A 253 -2.32 -16.35 -22.87
N GLU A 254 -2.91 -17.05 -23.84
CA GLU A 254 -3.82 -18.18 -23.59
C GLU A 254 -3.14 -19.31 -22.82
N GLN A 255 -1.94 -19.74 -23.26
CA GLN A 255 -1.17 -20.78 -22.58
C GLN A 255 -0.72 -20.31 -21.19
N GLY A 256 -0.35 -19.03 -21.06
CA GLY A 256 -0.01 -18.43 -19.77
C GLY A 256 -1.17 -18.41 -18.79
N LEU A 257 -2.39 -18.10 -19.26
CA LEU A 257 -3.61 -18.11 -18.45
C LEU A 257 -3.99 -19.52 -18.04
N ALA A 258 -3.94 -20.49 -18.96
CA ALA A 258 -4.20 -21.90 -18.66
C ALA A 258 -3.22 -22.43 -17.61
N LEU A 259 -1.93 -22.14 -17.76
CA LEU A 259 -0.90 -22.50 -16.78
C LEU A 259 -1.18 -21.86 -15.41
N ALA A 260 -1.47 -20.56 -15.39
CA ALA A 260 -1.76 -19.85 -14.13
C ALA A 260 -3.00 -20.41 -13.43
N ASP A 261 -4.06 -20.75 -14.17
CA ASP A 261 -5.27 -21.35 -13.60
C ASP A 261 -5.04 -22.76 -13.06
N GLN A 262 -4.28 -23.61 -13.77
CA GLN A 262 -3.92 -24.93 -13.26
C GLN A 262 -3.06 -24.83 -12.00
N LEU A 263 -2.08 -23.93 -11.97
CA LEU A 263 -1.27 -23.71 -10.76
C LEU A 263 -2.13 -23.22 -9.59
N ARG A 264 -3.02 -22.25 -9.84
CA ARG A 264 -3.92 -21.68 -8.81
C ARG A 264 -4.88 -22.72 -8.22
N THR A 265 -5.36 -23.67 -9.03
CA THR A 265 -6.30 -24.71 -8.59
C THR A 265 -5.61 -25.93 -7.98
N ALA A 266 -4.29 -26.05 -8.12
CA ALA A 266 -3.51 -27.07 -7.44
C ALA A 266 -3.47 -26.83 -5.92
N ALA A 267 -3.36 -27.92 -5.14
CA ALA A 267 -3.24 -27.88 -3.69
C ALA A 267 -1.82 -27.47 -3.23
N LEU A 268 -1.32 -26.35 -3.74
CA LEU A 268 0.05 -25.86 -3.55
C LEU A 268 0.05 -24.52 -2.82
N PRO A 269 1.02 -24.27 -1.91
CA PRO A 269 1.21 -22.94 -1.37
C PRO A 269 1.80 -22.02 -2.44
N ILE A 270 0.97 -21.09 -2.91
CA ILE A 270 1.32 -20.06 -3.89
C ILE A 270 1.07 -18.70 -3.26
N LYS A 271 2.07 -17.83 -3.30
CA LYS A 271 1.99 -16.46 -2.80
C LYS A 271 1.63 -15.48 -3.91
N GLU A 272 2.00 -15.77 -5.15
CA GLU A 272 1.76 -14.87 -6.27
C GLU A 272 1.80 -15.59 -7.62
N LEU A 273 0.94 -15.17 -8.53
CA LEU A 273 0.96 -15.47 -9.95
C LEU A 273 0.66 -14.18 -10.71
N SER A 274 1.48 -13.84 -11.69
CA SER A 274 1.27 -12.64 -12.51
C SER A 274 1.77 -12.84 -13.93
N LEU A 275 0.85 -12.67 -14.88
CA LEU A 275 1.09 -12.89 -16.29
C LEU A 275 1.26 -11.54 -17.00
N TYR A 276 2.29 -11.44 -17.83
CA TYR A 276 2.65 -10.26 -18.59
C TYR A 276 2.65 -10.58 -20.07
N ASP A 277 2.01 -9.71 -20.85
CA ASP A 277 2.09 -9.74 -22.31
C ASP A 277 3.54 -9.63 -22.79
N GLN A 278 3.81 -10.17 -23.98
CA GLN A 278 5.14 -10.18 -24.59
C GLN A 278 5.75 -8.77 -24.75
N GLN A 279 4.96 -7.74 -25.03
CA GLN A 279 5.46 -6.37 -25.19
C GLN A 279 5.94 -5.80 -23.85
N ILE A 280 5.18 -6.06 -22.77
CA ILE A 280 5.55 -5.65 -21.42
C ILE A 280 6.80 -6.41 -20.97
N ALA A 281 6.84 -7.72 -21.22
CA ALA A 281 7.99 -8.56 -20.91
C ALA A 281 9.28 -8.10 -21.63
N ALA A 282 9.16 -7.64 -22.87
CA ALA A 282 10.27 -7.10 -23.63
C ALA A 282 10.74 -5.73 -23.09
N MET A 283 9.83 -4.89 -22.60
CA MET A 283 10.14 -3.55 -22.07
C MET A 283 10.76 -3.61 -20.66
N VAL A 284 10.25 -4.47 -19.78
CA VAL A 284 10.65 -4.52 -18.37
C VAL A 284 11.85 -5.45 -18.20
N ARG A 285 13.06 -4.88 -18.08
CA ARG A 285 14.33 -5.63 -18.03
C ARG A 285 14.33 -6.86 -17.08
N PRO A 286 13.84 -6.78 -15.83
CA PRO A 286 13.77 -7.97 -14.96
C PRO A 286 12.94 -9.14 -15.51
N LEU A 287 11.91 -8.87 -16.33
CA LEU A 287 11.06 -9.89 -16.97
C LEU A 287 11.72 -10.56 -18.19
N GLN A 288 12.86 -10.06 -18.66
CA GLN A 288 13.62 -10.71 -19.72
C GLN A 288 14.43 -11.91 -19.20
N GLY A 289 14.68 -12.01 -17.90
CA GLY A 289 15.35 -13.17 -17.30
C GLY A 289 16.79 -13.39 -17.76
N GLY A 290 17.45 -12.37 -18.33
CA GLY A 290 18.80 -12.48 -18.89
C GLY A 290 18.90 -13.21 -20.22
N ALA A 291 17.78 -13.65 -20.81
CA ALA A 291 17.74 -14.36 -22.08
C ALA A 291 17.25 -13.44 -23.20
N ALA A 292 18.18 -12.87 -23.96
CA ALA A 292 17.84 -12.09 -25.14
C ALA A 292 17.13 -12.98 -26.18
N GLY A 293 16.05 -12.49 -26.78
CA GLY A 293 15.37 -13.17 -27.90
C GLY A 293 14.36 -14.26 -27.52
N VAL A 294 14.12 -14.53 -26.24
CA VAL A 294 13.00 -15.41 -25.84
C VAL A 294 11.69 -14.68 -26.08
N GLY A 295 10.92 -15.10 -27.08
CA GLY A 295 9.60 -14.55 -27.38
C GLY A 295 8.53 -14.90 -26.34
N GLY A 296 7.29 -14.49 -26.62
CA GLY A 296 6.12 -14.87 -25.82
C GLY A 296 5.95 -14.10 -24.51
N CYS A 297 4.96 -14.53 -23.73
CA CYS A 297 4.55 -13.89 -22.47
C CYS A 297 5.45 -14.31 -21.30
N ARG A 298 5.28 -13.66 -20.15
CA ARG A 298 6.00 -14.01 -18.91
C ARG A 298 5.05 -14.26 -17.76
N LEU A 299 5.22 -15.38 -17.08
CA LEU A 299 4.58 -15.65 -15.80
C LEU A 299 5.62 -15.48 -14.69
N VAL A 300 5.38 -14.52 -13.81
CA VAL A 300 6.04 -14.45 -12.50
C VAL A 300 5.23 -15.28 -11.52
N ALA A 301 5.90 -16.18 -10.81
CA ALA A 301 5.29 -16.98 -9.76
C ALA A 301 6.14 -16.93 -8.49
N VAL A 302 5.48 -16.84 -7.34
CA VAL A 302 6.10 -17.03 -6.02
C VAL A 302 5.43 -18.22 -5.37
N VAL A 303 6.18 -19.31 -5.23
CA VAL A 303 5.67 -20.61 -4.75
C VAL A 303 6.53 -21.12 -3.61
N ALA A 304 5.97 -21.91 -2.70
CA ALA A 304 6.78 -22.49 -1.63
C ALA A 304 7.74 -23.55 -2.20
N VAL A 305 8.88 -23.79 -1.55
CA VAL A 305 9.90 -24.75 -2.03
C VAL A 305 9.29 -26.15 -2.24
N GLU A 306 8.39 -26.57 -1.35
CA GLU A 306 7.69 -27.86 -1.44
C GLU A 306 6.75 -27.99 -2.65
N ALA A 307 6.36 -26.88 -3.29
CA ALA A 307 5.51 -26.89 -4.48
C ALA A 307 6.32 -27.12 -5.79
N MET A 308 7.65 -27.11 -5.72
CA MET A 308 8.50 -27.03 -6.92
C MET A 308 8.37 -28.23 -7.86
N GLU A 309 8.20 -29.45 -7.36
CA GLU A 309 8.07 -30.62 -8.26
C GLU A 309 6.78 -30.57 -9.06
N THR A 310 5.64 -30.34 -8.41
CA THR A 310 4.35 -30.17 -9.10
C THR A 310 4.37 -28.98 -10.06
N VAL A 311 5.04 -27.88 -9.70
CA VAL A 311 5.21 -26.74 -10.62
C VAL A 311 5.96 -27.17 -11.87
N LYS A 312 7.11 -27.86 -11.75
CA LYS A 312 7.89 -28.32 -12.92
C LYS A 312 7.08 -29.22 -13.85
N GLU A 313 6.34 -30.17 -13.28
CA GLU A 313 5.45 -31.06 -14.04
C GLU A 313 4.38 -30.26 -14.78
N THR A 314 3.77 -29.29 -14.10
CA THR A 314 2.74 -28.42 -14.70
C THR A 314 3.30 -27.57 -15.84
N LEU A 315 4.50 -27.02 -15.68
CA LEU A 315 5.20 -26.25 -16.71
C LEU A 315 5.45 -27.09 -17.98
N ALA A 316 5.87 -28.35 -17.82
CA ALA A 316 6.12 -29.25 -18.94
C ALA A 316 4.85 -29.49 -19.80
N HIS A 317 3.68 -29.61 -19.16
CA HIS A 317 2.40 -29.76 -19.86
C HIS A 317 1.94 -28.49 -20.61
N HIS A 318 2.44 -27.32 -20.24
CA HIS A 318 2.01 -26.02 -20.77
C HIS A 318 3.04 -25.36 -21.69
N SER A 319 4.07 -26.09 -22.11
CA SER A 319 5.22 -25.53 -22.84
C SER A 319 5.85 -24.33 -22.12
N GLY A 320 5.83 -24.35 -20.78
CA GLY A 320 6.42 -23.32 -19.94
C GLY A 320 7.92 -23.55 -19.79
N GLN A 321 8.73 -22.57 -20.18
CA GLN A 321 10.18 -22.60 -20.00
C GLN A 321 10.57 -21.80 -18.77
N LEU A 322 11.16 -22.47 -17.77
CA LEU A 322 11.71 -21.81 -16.59
C LEU A 322 12.98 -21.01 -16.96
N LEU A 323 12.92 -19.68 -16.85
CA LEU A 323 14.04 -18.78 -17.14
C LEU A 323 14.84 -18.45 -15.89
N VAL A 324 14.14 -18.16 -14.78
CA VAL A 324 14.76 -17.81 -13.50
C VAL A 324 14.12 -18.65 -12.41
N ARG A 325 14.95 -19.19 -11.53
CA ARG A 325 14.56 -19.74 -10.23
C ARG A 325 15.55 -19.30 -9.18
N ARG A 326 15.05 -18.77 -8.08
CA ARG A 326 15.88 -18.40 -6.92
C ARG A 326 15.06 -18.33 -5.64
N PRO A 327 15.68 -18.41 -4.45
CA PRO A 327 15.03 -18.04 -3.20
C PRO A 327 14.47 -16.61 -3.26
N GLN A 328 13.33 -16.37 -2.62
CA GLN A 328 12.76 -15.04 -2.50
C GLN A 328 13.72 -14.10 -1.77
N THR A 329 13.86 -12.88 -2.29
CA THR A 329 14.69 -11.83 -1.69
C THR A 329 13.83 -10.69 -1.16
N VAL A 330 14.39 -9.89 -0.24
CA VAL A 330 13.73 -8.66 0.22
C VAL A 330 13.81 -7.56 -0.83
N ALA A 331 14.99 -7.38 -1.45
CA ALA A 331 15.23 -6.37 -2.48
C ALA A 331 15.39 -7.01 -3.86
N GLY A 332 14.87 -6.34 -4.89
CA GLY A 332 14.96 -6.81 -6.28
C GLY A 332 14.15 -8.08 -6.55
N SER A 333 13.14 -8.35 -5.71
CA SER A 333 12.25 -9.51 -5.81
C SER A 333 11.36 -9.42 -7.04
N LEU A 334 11.11 -10.55 -7.71
CA LEU A 334 10.15 -10.61 -8.83
C LEU A 334 8.72 -10.24 -8.39
N ARG A 335 8.40 -10.41 -7.10
CA ARG A 335 7.11 -10.04 -6.50
C ARG A 335 6.82 -8.54 -6.53
N GLU A 336 7.88 -7.73 -6.63
CA GLU A 336 7.75 -6.28 -6.72
C GLU A 336 7.43 -5.82 -8.14
N LEU A 337 7.47 -6.69 -9.15
CA LEU A 337 7.23 -6.33 -10.55
C LEU A 337 5.75 -6.20 -10.91
N THR A 338 4.85 -6.54 -10.00
CA THR A 338 3.41 -6.62 -10.22
C THR A 338 2.70 -5.29 -9.92
N TRP A 339 1.43 -5.21 -10.33
CA TRP A 339 0.58 -4.02 -10.14
C TRP A 339 1.22 -2.76 -10.75
N ASN A 340 1.16 -1.63 -10.05
CA ASN A 340 1.65 -0.36 -10.58
C ASN A 340 3.18 -0.32 -10.70
N HIS A 341 3.94 -1.17 -10.00
CA HIS A 341 5.41 -1.18 -10.17
C HIS A 341 5.84 -1.64 -11.56
N THR A 342 5.02 -2.40 -12.30
CA THR A 342 5.29 -2.66 -13.72
C THR A 342 5.38 -1.35 -14.50
N THR A 343 4.48 -0.39 -14.23
CA THR A 343 4.49 0.95 -14.83
C THR A 343 5.74 1.74 -14.44
N LEU A 344 6.20 1.61 -13.18
CA LEU A 344 7.46 2.24 -12.73
C LEU A 344 8.65 1.77 -13.57
N HIS A 345 8.75 0.46 -13.77
CA HIS A 345 9.83 -0.13 -14.54
C HIS A 345 9.75 0.19 -16.02
N ALA A 346 8.53 0.21 -16.59
CA ALA A 346 8.30 0.62 -17.97
C ALA A 346 8.77 2.06 -18.22
N ARG A 347 8.39 3.01 -17.36
CA ARG A 347 8.80 4.42 -17.45
C ARG A 347 10.30 4.66 -17.31
N ALA A 348 11.00 3.78 -16.60
CA ALA A 348 12.45 3.87 -16.45
C ALA A 348 13.21 3.31 -17.67
N ALA A 349 12.51 2.65 -18.60
CA ALA A 349 13.06 2.13 -19.84
C ALA A 349 12.88 3.08 -21.04
N ASP A 350 12.01 4.09 -20.92
CA ASP A 350 11.83 5.21 -21.85
C ASP A 350 12.87 6.31 -21.63
#